data_AF-A0A427Y0E4-F1
#
_entry.id   AF-A0A427Y0E4-F1
#
_cell.length_a   1.000
_cell.length_b   1.000
_cell.length_c   1.000
_cell.angle_alpha   90.00
_cell.angle_beta   90.00
_cell.angle_gamma   90.00
#
_symmetry.space_group_name_H-M   'P 1'
#
loop_
_entity.id
_entity.type
_entity.pdbx_description
1 polymer ?
#
loop_
_entity_poly.entity_id
_entity_poly.type
_entity_poly.pdbx_seq_one_letter_code
_entity_poly.pdbx_strand_id
1 'polypeptide(L)' 'MRENVYQHFKFSRRATRLVAFYGIIFPATIYGLSALYDNKFDWAGKTRNESLLRTPPAAPAADEE' A
#
# COMPACT_ATOMS: atom_id res chain seq x y z
N MET A 1 -34.55 9.36 6.61
CA MET A 1 -33.88 10.62 6.17
C MET A 1 -32.60 10.39 5.35
N ARG A 2 -32.00 9.19 5.37
CA ARG A 2 -30.85 8.86 4.49
C ARG A 2 -31.31 8.35 3.11
N GLU A 3 -32.54 7.85 3.01
CA GLU A 3 -33.05 7.22 1.77
C GLU A 3 -33.13 8.18 0.56
N ASN A 4 -33.42 9.47 0.79
CA ASN A 4 -33.60 10.44 -0.31
C ASN A 4 -32.35 11.29 -0.60
N VAL A 5 -31.19 10.97 -0.01
CA VAL A 5 -29.97 11.79 -0.14
C VAL A 5 -29.49 11.87 -1.59
N TYR A 6 -29.66 10.81 -2.37
CA TYR A 6 -29.25 10.78 -3.78
C TYR A 6 -30.04 11.77 -4.65
N GLN A 7 -31.30 12.07 -4.29
CA GLN A 7 -32.17 12.98 -5.04
C GLN A 7 -31.71 14.45 -4.93
N HIS A 8 -31.01 14.79 -3.86
CA HIS A 8 -30.51 16.14 -3.60
C HIS A 8 -29.00 16.26 -3.77
N PHE A 9 -28.30 15.17 -4.09
CA PHE A 9 -26.86 15.18 -4.26
C PHE A 9 -26.47 16.00 -5.50
N LYS A 10 -25.46 16.85 -5.34
CA LYS A 10 -24.89 17.65 -6.43
C LYS A 10 -23.37 17.55 -6.40
N PHE A 11 -22.77 17.35 -7.56
CA PHE A 11 -21.32 17.39 -7.74
C PHE A 11 -20.80 18.83 -7.62
N SER A 12 -20.59 19.27 -6.38
CA SER A 12 -19.83 20.48 -6.09
C SER A 12 -18.32 20.19 -6.17
N ARG A 13 -17.48 21.23 -6.26
CA ARG A 13 -16.02 21.06 -6.24
C ARG A 13 -15.55 20.28 -5.02
N ARG A 14 -16.16 20.50 -3.85
CA ARG A 14 -15.84 19.76 -2.62
C ARG A 14 -16.29 18.30 -2.69
N ALA A 15 -17.54 18.04 -3.06
CA ALA A 15 -18.08 16.68 -3.14
C ALA A 15 -17.32 15.84 -4.19
N THR A 16 -16.99 16.44 -5.34
CA THR A 16 -16.24 15.77 -6.40
C THR A 16 -14.84 15.37 -5.93
N ARG A 17 -14.13 16.25 -5.22
CA ARG A 17 -12.82 15.92 -4.64
C ARG A 17 -12.91 14.76 -3.64
N LEU A 18 -13.94 14.75 -2.79
CA LEU A 18 -14.14 13.68 -1.81
C LEU A 18 -14.45 12.34 -2.50
N VAL A 19 -15.34 12.33 -3.49
CA VAL A 19 -15.67 11.11 -4.23
C VAL A 19 -14.45 10.59 -4.99
N ALA A 20 -13.71 11.46 -5.69
CA ALA A 20 -12.50 11.05 -6.39
C ALA A 20 -11.43 10.53 -5.42
N PHE A 21 -11.21 11.22 -4.30
CA PHE A 21 -10.20 10.82 -3.33
C PHE A 21 -10.55 9.49 -2.66
N TYR A 22 -11.73 9.37 -2.06
CA TYR A 22 -12.09 8.17 -1.30
C TYR A 22 -12.56 7.01 -2.18
N GLY A 23 -13.15 7.29 -3.33
CA GLY A 23 -13.65 6.26 -4.25
C GLY A 23 -12.58 5.68 -5.16
N ILE A 24 -11.52 6.44 -5.46
CA ILE A 24 -10.50 6.03 -6.43
C ILE A 24 -9.10 6.12 -5.83
N ILE A 25 -8.66 7.32 -5.43
CA ILE A 25 -7.26 7.54 -5.06
C ILE A 25 -6.89 6.67 -3.86
N PHE A 26 -7.67 6.71 -2.79
CA PHE A 26 -7.42 5.96 -1.57
C PHE A 26 -7.35 4.45 -1.79
N PRO A 27 -8.36 3.78 -2.39
CA PRO A 27 -8.30 2.34 -2.63
C PRO A 27 -7.19 1.97 -3.63
N ALA A 28 -6.95 2.76 -4.67
CA ALA A 28 -5.87 2.50 -5.62
C ALA A 28 -4.48 2.59 -4.95
N THR A 29 -4.29 3.58 -4.07
CA THR A 29 -3.03 3.74 -3.33
C THR A 29 -2.79 2.54 -2.40
N ILE A 30 -3.82 2.09 -1.67
CA ILE A 30 -3.72 0.92 -0.81
C ILE A 30 -3.39 -0.32 -1.64
N TYR A 31 -4.14 -0.56 -2.71
CA TYR A 31 -3.89 -1.71 -3.59
C TYR A 31 -2.47 -1.68 -4.17
N GLY A 32 -2.01 -0.52 -4.64
CA GLY A 32 -0.66 -0.35 -5.18
C GLY A 32 0.42 -0.65 -4.14
N LEU A 33 0.27 -0.14 -2.91
CA LEU A 33 1.18 -0.46 -1.81
C LEU A 33 1.14 -1.95 -1.47
N SER A 34 -0.05 -2.52 -1.33
CA SER A 34 -0.20 -3.95 -1.09
C SER A 34 0.49 -4.77 -2.19
N ALA A 35 0.28 -4.46 -3.46
CA ALA A 35 0.90 -5.19 -4.56
C ALA A 35 2.44 -5.04 -4.61
N LEU A 36 2.97 -3.86 -4.27
CA LEU A 36 4.42 -3.61 -4.25
C LEU A 36 5.15 -4.29 -3.09
N TYR A 37 4.48 -4.46 -1.96
CA TYR A 37 5.06 -5.00 -0.74
C TYR A 37 4.54 -6.39 -0.39
N ASP A 38 3.61 -6.93 -1.17
CA ASP A 38 3.12 -8.29 -1.01
C ASP A 38 4.30 -9.26 -1.08
N ASN A 39 4.42 -10.11 -0.06
CA ASN A 39 5.44 -11.14 0.03
C ASN A 39 6.91 -10.65 -0.08
N LYS A 40 7.16 -9.34 0.02
CA LYS A 40 8.50 -8.77 -0.15
C LYS A 40 9.40 -8.99 1.07
N PHE A 41 8.81 -9.03 2.25
CA PHE A 41 9.53 -9.15 3.51
C PHE A 41 9.15 -10.42 4.26
N ASP A 42 10.13 -11.04 4.89
CA ASP A 42 9.95 -12.16 5.80
C ASP A 42 10.81 -11.92 7.04
N TRP A 43 10.17 -11.86 8.20
CA TRP A 43 10.83 -11.54 9.48
C TRP A 43 10.83 -12.76 10.41
N ALA A 44 10.26 -13.88 10.00
CA ALA A 44 10.20 -15.07 10.83
C ALA A 44 11.62 -15.62 11.07
N GLY A 45 12.05 -15.61 12.34
CA GLY A 45 13.34 -16.19 12.76
C GLY A 45 14.59 -15.40 12.39
N LYS A 46 14.47 -14.16 11.88
CA LYS A 46 15.63 -13.37 11.44
C LYS A 46 16.42 -12.78 12.61
N THR A 47 17.76 -12.81 12.52
CA THR A 47 18.67 -12.23 13.52
C THR A 47 19.10 -10.78 13.18
N ARG A 48 19.77 -10.09 14.12
CA ARG A 48 20.10 -8.64 14.05
C ARG A 48 20.81 -8.20 12.75
N ASN A 49 21.57 -9.09 12.13
CA ASN A 49 22.38 -8.79 10.94
C ASN A 49 21.84 -9.42 9.66
N GLU A 50 20.64 -10.00 9.70
CA GLU A 50 20.03 -10.65 8.53
C GLU A 50 19.08 -9.71 7.78
N SER A 51 19.13 -9.75 6.45
CA SER A 51 18.24 -8.96 5.60
C SER A 51 16.79 -9.37 5.82
N LEU A 52 15.87 -8.42 5.96
CA LEU A 52 14.43 -8.67 6.10
C LEU A 52 13.71 -9.00 4.78
N LEU A 53 14.42 -8.91 3.66
CA LEU A 53 13.86 -9.27 2.35
C LEU A 53 13.63 -10.78 2.29
N ARG A 54 12.52 -11.18 1.66
CA ARG A 54 12.24 -12.60 1.38
C ARG A 54 13.30 -13.19 0.46
N THR A 55 13.74 -12.43 -0.54
CA THR A 55 14.83 -12.80 -1.45
C THR A 55 15.95 -11.76 -1.32
N PRO A 56 16.92 -11.95 -0.42
CA PRO A 56 18.05 -11.05 -0.29
C PRO A 56 18.97 -11.16 -1.51
N PRO A 57 19.59 -10.06 -1.97
CA PRO A 57 20.65 -10.14 -2.97
C PRO A 57 21.83 -10.96 -2.42
N ALA A 58 22.54 -11.67 -3.29
CA ALA A 58 23.69 -12.48 -2.91
C ALA A 58 24.69 -11.61 -2.13
N ALA A 59 25.08 -12.07 -0.94
CA ALA A 59 26.11 -11.39 -0.15
C ALA A 59 27.39 -11.30 -0.99
N PRO A 60 28.12 -10.16 -0.96
CA PRO A 60 29.46 -10.13 -1.53
C PRO A 60 30.27 -11.24 -0.86
N ALA A 61 30.98 -12.02 -1.67
CA ALA A 61 31.85 -13.09 -1.19
C ALA A 61 32.69 -12.53 -0.04
N ALA A 62 32.65 -13.20 1.12
CA ALA A 62 33.51 -12.86 2.22
C ALA A 62 34.95 -12.95 1.70
N ASP A 63 35.63 -11.81 1.63
CA ASP A 63 37.06 -11.76 1.39
C ASP A 63 37.70 -12.55 2.54
N GLU A 64 38.14 -13.77 2.23
CA GLU A 64 38.99 -14.60 3.09
C GLU A 64 40.38 -13.94 3.12
N GLU A 65 40.67 -13.17 4.18
CA GLU A 65 42.03 -12.79 4.59
C GLU A 65 42.44 -13.54 5.88
#